data_AF-A0A078HGE7-F1
#
_entry.id   AF-A0A078HGE7-F1
#
_cell.length_a   1.000
_cell.length_b   1.000
_cell.length_c   1.000
_cell.angle_alpha   90.00
_cell.angle_beta   90.00
_cell.angle_gamma   90.00
#
_symmetry.space_group_name_H-M   'P 1'
#
loop_
_entity.id
_entity.type
_entity.pdbx_description
1 polymer ?
#
loop_
_entity_poly.entity_id
_entity_poly.type
_entity_poly.pdbx_seq_one_letter_code
_entity_poly.pdbx_strand_id
1 'polypeptide(L)'
;MFMIPIKKWEDLTDDKEAIEALEDVYGGNVEELDLLVGLMAEKKIKGFAISETAFNIFVIMATRRLEADRFFTSDFNEMTYTKKGLEWVNTTESLKDVFDRHYPEMTDRWMNSESAFSVWDSPPVAKNPIPLYLRVPSS
;
A
#
# COMPACT_ATOMS: atom_id res chain seq x y z
N MET A 1 8.23 16.34 -7.83
CA MET A 1 8.25 15.71 -6.50
C MET A 1 9.39 16.36 -5.75
N PHE A 2 9.10 17.00 -4.62
CA PHE A 2 10.01 17.97 -3.99
C PHE A 2 10.11 17.67 -2.49
N MET A 3 10.67 16.50 -2.15
CA MET A 3 10.92 16.11 -0.76
C MET A 3 12.17 16.81 -0.22
N ILE A 4 12.21 17.02 1.10
CA ILE A 4 13.38 17.60 1.77
C ILE A 4 14.46 16.50 1.84
N PRO A 5 15.69 16.73 1.35
CA PRO A 5 16.76 15.76 1.45
C PRO A 5 17.23 15.59 2.89
N ILE A 6 17.70 14.40 3.24
CA ILE A 6 18.36 14.13 4.52
C ILE A 6 19.72 14.84 4.58
N LYS A 7 20.17 15.21 5.78
CA LYS A 7 21.50 15.81 5.98
C LYS A 7 22.42 14.91 6.80
N LYS A 8 21.86 13.92 7.47
CA LYS A 8 22.51 12.96 8.38
C LYS A 8 21.63 11.71 8.51
N TRP A 9 22.20 10.61 8.98
CA TRP A 9 21.51 9.32 9.07
C TRP A 9 20.33 9.31 10.03
N GLU A 10 20.36 10.13 11.09
CA GLU A 10 19.25 10.28 12.03
C GLU A 10 18.02 10.94 11.40
N ASP A 11 18.16 11.59 10.24
CA ASP A 11 17.00 12.09 9.50
C ASP A 11 16.29 10.95 8.75
N LEU A 12 16.96 9.80 8.53
CA LEU A 12 16.44 8.64 7.80
C LEU A 12 15.80 7.60 8.71
N THR A 13 16.44 7.29 9.84
CA THR A 13 16.01 6.24 10.78
C THR A 13 16.39 6.55 12.22
N ASP A 14 15.65 5.99 13.18
CA ASP A 14 15.98 6.05 14.62
C ASP A 14 16.75 4.81 15.10
N ASP A 15 16.99 3.83 14.22
CA ASP A 15 17.69 2.59 14.54
C ASP A 15 19.21 2.81 14.58
N LYS A 16 19.78 2.76 15.78
CA LYS A 16 21.20 3.02 16.02
C LYS A 16 22.11 2.01 15.34
N GLU A 17 21.74 0.73 15.32
CA GLU A 17 22.56 -0.31 14.68
C GLU A 17 22.57 -0.11 13.16
N ALA A 18 21.43 0.28 12.59
CA ALA A 18 21.35 0.63 11.17
C ALA A 18 22.19 1.89 10.84
N ILE A 19 22.16 2.92 11.69
CA ILE A 19 22.96 4.14 11.49
C ILE A 19 24.46 3.82 11.51
N GLU A 20 24.93 3.02 12.47
CA GLU A 20 26.33 2.61 12.56
C GLU A 20 26.76 1.83 11.31
N ALA A 21 25.91 0.93 10.80
CA ALA A 21 26.18 0.20 9.57
C ALA A 21 26.19 1.10 8.32
N LEU A 22 25.28 2.09 8.24
CA LEU A 22 25.26 3.06 7.15
C LEU A 22 26.50 3.95 7.16
N GLU A 23 26.94 4.40 8.33
CA GLU A 23 28.16 5.18 8.49
C GLU A 23 29.40 4.40 8.03
N ASP A 24 29.51 3.11 8.39
CA ASP A 24 30.63 2.24 8.00
C ASP A 24 30.67 2.00 6.48
N VAL A 25 29.52 1.69 5.88
CA VAL A 25 29.43 1.36 4.44
C VAL A 25 29.59 2.59 3.55
N TYR A 26 28.95 3.70 3.90
CA TYR A 26 28.90 4.90 3.05
C TYR A 26 29.86 6.01 3.51
N GLY A 27 30.67 5.77 4.55
CA GLY A 27 31.71 6.69 5.02
C GLY A 27 31.17 8.07 5.43
N GLY A 28 29.95 8.11 5.97
CA GLY A 28 29.27 9.35 6.37
C GLY A 28 28.77 10.23 5.22
N ASN A 29 28.90 9.79 3.97
CA ASN A 29 28.40 10.54 2.81
C ASN A 29 26.99 10.09 2.42
N VAL A 30 25.98 10.85 2.85
CA VAL A 30 24.56 10.57 2.56
C VAL A 30 24.21 10.58 1.07
N GLU A 31 25.01 11.25 0.23
CA GLU A 31 24.75 11.34 -1.22
C GLU A 31 25.14 10.05 -1.97
N GLU A 32 25.96 9.18 -1.36
CA GLU A 32 26.32 7.87 -1.93
C GLU A 32 25.35 6.76 -1.49
N LEU A 33 24.34 7.10 -0.66
CA LEU A 33 23.33 6.15 -0.20
C LEU A 33 22.54 5.60 -1.40
N ASP A 34 22.59 4.28 -1.58
CA ASP A 34 21.80 3.62 -2.61
C ASP A 34 20.29 3.78 -2.35
N LEU A 35 19.53 4.02 -3.42
CA LEU A 35 18.08 4.22 -3.35
C LEU A 35 17.37 3.07 -2.63
N LEU A 36 17.68 1.82 -2.96
CA LEU A 36 17.02 0.66 -2.33
C LEU A 36 17.27 0.63 -0.82
N VAL A 37 18.49 0.93 -0.39
CA VAL A 37 18.85 0.97 1.04
C VAL A 37 18.06 2.07 1.75
N GLY A 38 18.02 3.28 1.16
CA GLY A 38 17.21 4.38 1.68
C GLY A 38 15.73 4.02 1.83
N LEU A 39 15.11 3.43 0.79
CA LEU A 39 13.69 3.03 0.83
C LEU A 39 13.38 2.00 1.94
N MET A 40 14.34 1.12 2.25
CA MET A 40 14.17 0.10 3.29
C MET A 40 14.43 0.66 4.69
N ALA A 41 15.43 1.53 4.83
CA ALA A 41 15.83 2.13 6.11
C ALA A 41 14.91 3.28 6.56
N GLU A 42 14.24 3.98 5.63
CA GLU A 42 13.39 5.12 5.95
C GLU A 42 12.31 4.76 6.99
N LYS A 43 12.26 5.56 8.06
CA LYS A 43 11.24 5.46 9.11
C LYS A 43 9.85 5.55 8.52
N LYS A 44 9.05 4.51 8.73
CA LYS A 44 7.71 4.41 8.12
C LYS A 44 6.67 5.20 8.90
N ILE A 45 5.74 5.81 8.16
CA ILE A 45 4.50 6.37 8.70
C ILE A 45 3.70 5.22 9.35
N LYS A 46 3.08 5.47 10.50
CA LYS A 46 2.27 4.45 11.21
C LYS A 46 1.20 3.87 10.28
N GLY A 47 1.22 2.54 10.11
CA GLY A 47 0.30 1.80 9.23
C GLY A 47 0.78 1.62 7.79
N PHE A 48 1.90 2.24 7.39
CA PHE A 48 2.49 2.03 6.07
C PHE A 48 3.48 0.87 6.10
N ALA A 49 3.41 0.02 5.07
CA ALA A 49 4.40 -1.03 4.82
C ALA A 49 5.57 -0.56 3.93
N ILE A 50 5.41 0.59 3.26
CA ILE A 50 6.40 1.19 2.35
C ILE A 50 6.88 2.55 2.90
N SER A 51 8.00 3.05 2.37
CA SER A 51 8.50 4.38 2.72
C SER A 51 7.64 5.50 2.10
N GLU A 52 7.70 6.72 2.66
CA GLU A 52 7.04 7.89 2.11
C GLU A 52 7.63 8.27 0.74
N THR A 53 8.95 8.08 0.57
CA THR A 53 9.62 8.26 -0.72
C THR A 53 9.02 7.36 -1.80
N ALA A 54 8.84 6.06 -1.53
CA ALA A 54 8.18 5.15 -2.47
C ALA A 54 6.70 5.51 -2.66
N PHE A 55 6.01 5.89 -1.58
CA PHE A 55 4.59 6.22 -1.62
C PHE A 55 4.28 7.39 -2.55
N ASN A 56 5.08 8.45 -2.55
CA ASN A 56 4.88 9.59 -3.44
C ASN A 56 4.94 9.20 -4.93
N ILE A 57 5.83 8.28 -5.30
CA ILE A 57 5.86 7.72 -6.66
C ILE A 57 4.63 6.84 -6.89
N PHE A 58 4.26 6.03 -5.90
CA PHE A 58 3.07 5.18 -5.97
C PHE A 58 1.79 6.00 -6.22
N VAL A 59 1.60 7.14 -5.54
CA VAL A 59 0.43 8.01 -5.72
C VAL A 59 0.24 8.41 -7.19
N ILE A 60 1.31 8.88 -7.83
CA ILE A 60 1.23 9.32 -9.22
C ILE A 60 1.08 8.10 -10.14
N MET A 61 1.92 7.08 -9.98
CA MET A 61 1.96 5.96 -10.92
C MET A 61 0.75 5.05 -10.79
N ALA A 62 0.17 4.88 -9.61
CA ALA A 62 -1.07 4.12 -9.42
C ALA A 62 -2.26 4.82 -10.09
N THR A 63 -2.40 6.13 -9.88
CA THR A 63 -3.41 6.94 -10.57
C THR A 63 -3.20 6.89 -12.08
N ARG A 64 -1.96 7.07 -12.54
CA ARG A 64 -1.60 7.03 -13.96
C ARG A 64 -1.98 5.73 -14.65
N ARG A 65 -1.79 4.58 -14.00
CA ARG A 65 -2.14 3.27 -14.56
C ARG A 65 -3.62 3.14 -14.89
N LEU A 66 -4.50 3.82 -14.14
CA LEU A 66 -5.94 3.81 -14.40
C LEU A 66 -6.32 4.94 -15.36
N GLU A 67 -5.89 6.17 -15.10
CA GLU A 67 -6.33 7.35 -15.85
C GLU A 67 -5.83 7.36 -17.31
N ALA A 68 -4.68 6.74 -17.58
CA ALA A 68 -4.06 6.74 -18.90
C ALA A 68 -4.49 5.54 -19.76
N ASP A 69 -5.19 4.57 -19.18
CA ASP A 69 -5.68 3.40 -19.90
C ASP A 69 -7.13 3.61 -20.34
N ARG A 70 -7.35 3.44 -21.65
CA ARG A 70 -8.65 3.56 -22.27
C ARG A 70 -9.68 2.58 -21.68
N PHE A 71 -9.26 1.36 -21.32
CA PHE A 71 -10.15 0.32 -20.81
C PHE A 71 -10.59 0.53 -19.36
N PHE A 72 -9.97 1.46 -18.64
CA PHE A 72 -10.42 1.96 -17.32
C PHE A 72 -11.04 3.36 -17.39
N THR A 73 -11.09 3.97 -18.58
CA THR A 73 -11.64 5.32 -18.79
C THR A 73 -12.73 5.32 -19.87
N SER A 74 -12.44 5.77 -21.10
CA SER A 74 -13.47 5.97 -22.13
C SER A 74 -14.18 4.68 -22.53
N ASP A 75 -13.47 3.55 -22.47
CA ASP A 75 -13.97 2.25 -22.91
C ASP A 75 -14.39 1.36 -21.73
N PHE A 76 -14.42 1.89 -20.50
CA PHE A 76 -14.99 1.21 -19.33
C PHE A 76 -16.52 1.31 -19.33
N ASN A 77 -17.15 0.60 -20.27
CA ASN A 77 -18.60 0.64 -20.49
C ASN A 77 -19.15 -0.71 -21.02
N GLU A 78 -20.49 -0.85 -21.06
CA GLU A 78 -21.16 -2.10 -21.45
C GLU A 78 -20.95 -2.47 -22.93
N MET A 79 -20.62 -1.52 -23.82
CA MET A 79 -20.35 -1.86 -25.22
C MET A 79 -19.04 -2.63 -25.36
N THR A 80 -18.02 -2.24 -24.60
CA THR A 80 -16.71 -2.90 -24.59
C THR A 80 -16.73 -4.19 -23.77
N TYR A 81 -17.31 -4.16 -22.56
CA TYR A 81 -17.25 -5.26 -21.61
C TYR A 81 -18.44 -6.23 -21.69
N THR A 82 -19.48 -5.91 -22.48
CA THR A 82 -20.84 -6.45 -22.36
C THR A 82 -21.51 -6.06 -21.04
N LYS A 83 -22.85 -6.04 -21.01
CA LYS A 83 -23.61 -5.80 -19.78
C LYS A 83 -23.22 -6.75 -18.65
N LYS A 84 -23.16 -8.06 -18.94
CA LYS A 84 -22.81 -9.08 -17.94
C LYS A 84 -21.36 -8.98 -17.47
N GLY A 85 -20.43 -8.64 -18.37
CA GLY A 85 -19.03 -8.49 -18.00
C GLY A 85 -18.78 -7.26 -17.14
N LEU A 86 -19.41 -6.13 -17.45
CA LEU A 86 -19.30 -4.93 -16.61
C LEU A 86 -19.97 -5.12 -15.25
N GLU A 87 -21.14 -5.77 -15.21
CA GLU A 87 -21.79 -6.16 -13.95
C GLU A 87 -20.91 -7.05 -13.09
N TRP A 88 -20.20 -8.01 -13.69
CA TRP A 88 -19.24 -8.87 -12.98
C TRP A 88 -18.12 -8.06 -12.31
N VAL A 89 -17.55 -7.08 -13.02
CA VAL A 89 -16.51 -6.19 -12.47
C VAL A 89 -17.10 -5.36 -11.32
N ASN A 90 -18.26 -4.73 -11.53
CA ASN A 90 -18.90 -3.83 -10.55
C ASN A 90 -19.53 -4.55 -9.34
N THR A 91 -19.52 -5.88 -9.30
CA THR A 91 -20.02 -6.68 -8.17
C THR A 91 -18.91 -7.45 -7.46
N THR A 92 -17.66 -7.29 -7.90
CA THR A 92 -16.49 -7.95 -7.33
C THR A 92 -15.61 -6.89 -6.67
N GLU A 93 -15.65 -6.79 -5.34
CA GLU A 93 -14.98 -5.73 -4.59
C GLU A 93 -13.64 -6.19 -3.98
N SER A 94 -13.45 -7.51 -3.83
CA SER A 94 -12.35 -8.05 -3.05
C SER A 94 -11.79 -9.36 -3.62
N LEU A 95 -10.57 -9.71 -3.19
CA LEU A 95 -9.99 -11.04 -3.45
C LEU A 95 -10.81 -12.15 -2.77
N LYS A 96 -11.48 -11.85 -1.64
CA LYS A 96 -12.39 -12.78 -0.97
C LYS A 96 -13.53 -13.20 -1.90
N ASP A 97 -14.16 -12.26 -2.60
CA ASP A 97 -15.26 -12.56 -3.55
C ASP A 97 -14.81 -13.50 -4.68
N VAL A 98 -13.54 -13.41 -5.08
CA VAL A 98 -12.96 -14.31 -6.09
C VAL A 98 -12.73 -15.69 -5.51
N PHE A 99 -12.19 -15.79 -4.28
CA PHE A 99 -12.03 -17.08 -3.60
C PHE A 99 -13.38 -17.75 -3.36
N ASP A 100 -14.38 -17.04 -2.85
CA ASP A 100 -15.70 -17.62 -2.56
C ASP A 100 -16.41 -18.14 -3.81
N ARG A 101 -16.11 -17.55 -4.97
CA ARG A 101 -16.63 -17.99 -6.26
C ARG A 101 -16.07 -19.34 -6.72
N HIS A 102 -14.80 -19.62 -6.41
CA HIS A 102 -14.07 -20.79 -6.91
C HIS A 102 -13.84 -21.87 -5.85
N TYR A 103 -13.81 -21.47 -4.58
CA TYR A 103 -13.60 -22.29 -3.39
C TYR A 103 -14.55 -21.84 -2.27
N PRO A 104 -15.87 -22.12 -2.40
CA PRO A 104 -16.90 -21.52 -1.55
C PRO A 104 -16.75 -21.76 -0.05
N GLU A 105 -16.11 -22.86 0.35
CA GLU A 105 -15.94 -23.22 1.77
C GLU A 105 -14.62 -22.71 2.39
N MET A 106 -13.72 -22.13 1.58
CA MET A 106 -12.36 -21.82 2.01
C MET A 106 -12.32 -20.70 3.04
N THR A 107 -12.96 -19.56 2.73
CA THR A 107 -12.86 -18.38 3.58
C THR A 107 -13.68 -18.56 4.85
N ASP A 108 -14.84 -19.20 4.76
CA ASP A 108 -15.67 -19.55 5.92
C ASP A 108 -14.95 -20.45 6.93
N ARG A 109 -14.07 -21.34 6.46
CA ARG A 109 -13.36 -22.30 7.32
C ARG A 109 -12.06 -21.75 7.90
N TRP A 110 -11.35 -20.93 7.15
CA TRP A 110 -9.95 -20.59 7.47
C TRP A 110 -9.69 -19.10 7.67
N MET A 111 -10.62 -18.21 7.29
CA MET A 111 -10.40 -16.77 7.29
C MET A 111 -11.32 -16.08 8.28
N ASN A 112 -10.72 -15.53 9.33
CA ASN A 112 -11.38 -14.69 10.33
C ASN A 112 -11.22 -13.19 10.04
N SER A 113 -10.21 -12.80 9.25
CA SER A 113 -9.97 -11.41 8.84
C SER A 113 -11.04 -10.91 7.84
N GLU A 114 -11.28 -9.58 7.84
CA GLU A 114 -12.18 -8.95 6.87
C GLU A 114 -11.61 -8.98 5.43
N SER A 115 -10.29 -8.88 5.28
CA SER A 115 -9.58 -8.91 4.00
C SER A 115 -8.76 -10.18 3.85
N ALA A 116 -8.77 -10.74 2.64
CA ALA A 116 -7.94 -11.90 2.27
C ALA A 116 -6.43 -11.59 2.16
N PHE A 117 -6.05 -10.30 2.17
CA PHE A 117 -4.64 -9.86 2.19
C PHE A 117 -4.09 -9.67 3.60
N SER A 118 -4.93 -9.71 4.63
CA SER A 118 -4.50 -9.65 6.03
C SER A 118 -4.05 -11.03 6.52
N VAL A 119 -3.46 -11.09 7.71
CA VAL A 119 -3.24 -12.36 8.41
C VAL A 119 -4.60 -12.99 8.73
N TRP A 120 -4.89 -14.20 8.21
CA TRP A 120 -6.25 -14.76 8.19
C TRP A 120 -6.85 -15.06 9.55
N ASP A 121 -6.04 -15.37 10.57
CA ASP A 121 -6.46 -15.60 11.94
C ASP A 121 -6.46 -14.33 12.81
N SER A 122 -6.31 -13.14 12.18
CA SER A 122 -6.41 -11.86 12.88
C SER A 122 -7.74 -11.76 13.64
N PRO A 123 -7.73 -11.27 14.89
CA PRO A 123 -8.95 -11.13 15.68
C PRO A 123 -9.93 -10.13 15.03
N PRO A 124 -11.23 -10.26 15.29
CA PRO A 124 -12.21 -9.32 14.76
C PRO A 124 -11.96 -7.92 15.32
N VAL A 125 -11.95 -6.92 14.44
CA VAL A 125 -11.76 -5.51 14.80
C VAL A 125 -13.12 -4.80 14.79
N ALA A 126 -13.48 -4.18 15.91
CA ALA A 126 -14.70 -3.38 15.98
C ALA A 126 -14.63 -2.18 15.02
N LYS A 127 -15.71 -1.92 14.29
CA LYS A 127 -15.77 -0.77 13.37
C LYS A 127 -15.67 0.54 14.16
N ASN A 128 -14.80 1.43 13.69
CA ASN A 128 -14.63 2.75 14.29
C ASN A 128 -15.90 3.59 14.06
N PRO A 129 -16.59 4.07 15.13
CA PRO A 129 -17.84 4.80 15.01
C PRO A 129 -17.68 6.22 14.44
N ILE A 130 -16.45 6.77 14.43
CA ILE A 130 -16.18 8.10 13.88
C ILE A 130 -16.22 8.03 12.35
N PRO A 131 -16.96 8.93 11.67
CA PRO A 131 -16.99 9.02 10.22
C PRO A 131 -15.59 9.14 9.62
N LEU A 132 -15.32 8.42 8.52
CA LEU A 132 -13.98 8.26 7.94
C LEU A 132 -13.24 9.60 7.74
N TYR A 133 -13.90 10.59 7.12
CA TYR A 133 -13.30 11.90 6.84
C TYR A 133 -13.12 12.80 8.08
N LEU A 134 -13.61 12.37 9.25
CA LEU A 134 -13.47 13.09 10.53
C LEU A 134 -12.50 12.40 11.49
N ARG A 135 -11.85 11.30 11.07
CA ARG A 135 -10.87 10.59 11.90
C ARG A 135 -9.56 11.38 11.95
N VAL A 136 -8.96 11.44 13.13
CA VAL A 136 -7.65 12.05 13.36
C VAL A 136 -6.63 10.93 13.62
N PRO A 137 -5.47 10.93 12.94
CA PRO A 137 -4.41 9.98 13.24
C PRO A 137 -3.94 10.10 14.70
N SER A 138 -3.87 8.99 15.41
CA SER A 138 -3.17 8.94 16.70
C SER A 138 -1.68 9.17 16.45
N SER A 139 -1.06 10.10 17.17
CA SER A 139 0.39 10.29 17.22
C SER A 139 1.14 9.00 17.59
#